data_AF-A0A929W916-F1
#
_entry.id   AF-A0A929W916-F1
#
_cell.length_a   1.000
_cell.length_b   1.000
_cell.length_c   1.000
_cell.angle_alpha   90.00
_cell.angle_beta   90.00
_cell.angle_gamma   90.00
#
_symmetry.space_group_name_H-M   'P 1'
#
loop_
_entity.id
_entity.type
_entity.pdbx_description
1 polymer ?
#
loop_
_entity_poly.entity_id
_entity_poly.type
_entity_poly.pdbx_seq_one_letter_code
_entity_poly.pdbx_strand_id
1 'polypeptide(L)'
;MYNPRKPQFTVFKVKQDGTLLPFVMQCLDGISRSKAKAILAGGGVRVNQKNVSQHDFELRPGMVVEISKHKPRTQFQSKFVKIVYEDAQII
;
A
#
# COMPACT_ATOMS: atom_id res chain seq x y z
N MET A 1 9.05 -4.92 -19.65
CA MET A 1 10.44 -5.33 -19.33
C MET A 1 10.68 -5.14 -17.84
N TYR A 2 10.91 -6.22 -17.09
CA TYR A 2 11.28 -6.16 -15.67
C TYR A 2 12.74 -5.73 -15.55
N ASN A 3 13.00 -4.55 -14.99
CA ASN A 3 14.36 -4.05 -14.78
C ASN A 3 14.75 -4.24 -13.31
N PRO A 4 15.59 -5.22 -12.96
CA PRO A 4 15.91 -5.57 -11.57
C PRO A 4 16.72 -4.49 -10.84
N ARG A 5 17.21 -3.46 -11.54
CA ARG A 5 18.05 -2.39 -10.98
C ARG A 5 17.28 -1.18 -10.43
N LYS A 6 15.98 -1.04 -10.72
CA LYS A 6 15.19 0.08 -10.17
C LYS A 6 14.60 -0.32 -8.82
N PRO A 7 14.79 0.49 -7.75
CA PRO A 7 14.16 0.22 -6.47
C PRO A 7 12.63 0.28 -6.65
N GLN A 8 11.99 -0.87 -6.48
CA GLN A 8 10.53 -1.02 -6.64
C GLN A 8 9.75 -0.32 -5.53
N PHE A 9 10.38 -0.18 -4.37
CA PHE A 9 9.82 0.43 -3.18
C PHE A 9 10.61 1.66 -2.76
N THR A 10 9.90 2.68 -2.29
CA THR A 10 10.46 3.84 -1.60
C THR A 10 10.35 3.57 -0.11
N VAL A 11 11.49 3.63 0.59
CA VAL A 11 11.56 3.33 2.01
C VAL A 11 11.51 4.63 2.81
N PHE A 12 10.58 4.69 3.76
CA PHE A 12 10.38 5.81 4.67
C PHE A 12 10.54 5.32 6.11
N LYS A 13 11.30 6.07 6.92
CA LYS A 13 11.41 5.82 8.35
C LYS A 13 10.40 6.66 9.09
N VAL A 14 9.58 6.00 9.92
CA VAL A 14 8.61 6.68 10.77
C VAL A 14 9.37 7.39 11.89
N LYS A 15 9.24 8.71 11.96
CA LYS A 15 9.85 9.55 13.00
C LYS A 15 8.86 9.98 14.08
N GLN A 16 7.59 10.04 13.75
CA GLN A 16 6.51 10.49 14.62
C GLN A 16 5.49 9.36 14.74
N ASP A 17 4.91 9.21 15.92
CA ASP A 17 3.72 8.43 16.12
C ASP A 17 2.54 9.03 15.34
N GLY A 18 1.72 8.16 14.76
CA GLY A 18 0.59 8.60 13.95
C GLY A 18 -0.04 7.46 13.18
N THR A 19 -0.99 7.79 12.32
CA THR A 19 -1.74 6.81 11.55
C THR A 19 -1.10 6.58 10.17
N LEU A 20 -1.23 5.36 9.62
CA LEU A 20 -0.63 5.00 8.32
C LEU A 20 -1.15 5.87 7.17
N LEU A 21 -2.44 6.19 7.16
CA LEU A 21 -3.05 7.00 6.10
C LEU A 21 -2.45 8.42 5.97
N PRO A 22 -2.44 9.27 7.02
CA PRO A 22 -1.83 10.61 6.93
C PRO A 22 -0.32 10.55 6.66
N PHE A 23 0.37 9.53 7.17
CA PHE A 23 1.80 9.32 6.88
C PHE A 23 2.03 9.08 5.38
N VAL A 24 1.26 8.20 4.74
CA VAL A 24 1.36 7.93 3.30
C VAL A 24 1.03 9.17 2.47
N MET A 25 0.05 9.97 2.91
CA MET A 25 -0.28 11.24 2.26
C MET A 25 0.90 12.21 2.30
N GLN A 26 1.56 12.37 3.45
CA GLN A 26 2.71 13.25 3.61
C GLN A 26 3.95 12.77 2.85
N CYS A 27 4.22 11.47 2.82
CA CYS A 27 5.41 10.91 2.19
C CYS A 27 5.40 10.97 0.65
N LEU A 28 4.23 11.04 0.02
CA LEU A 28 4.06 11.03 -1.44
C LEU A 28 3.67 12.42 -1.96
N ASP A 29 4.31 13.50 -1.48
CA ASP A 29 4.04 14.88 -1.92
C ASP A 29 2.60 15.38 -1.64
N GLY A 30 1.98 14.92 -0.56
CA GLY A 30 0.66 15.41 -0.16
C GLY A 30 -0.49 14.90 -1.04
N ILE A 31 -0.41 13.66 -1.55
CA ILE A 31 -1.49 13.07 -2.36
C ILE A 31 -2.85 13.11 -1.64
N SER A 32 -3.91 13.13 -2.44
CA SER A 32 -5.28 13.09 -1.92
C SER A 32 -5.56 11.81 -1.14
N ARG A 33 -6.47 11.92 -0.16
CA ARG A 33 -6.90 10.81 0.70
C ARG A 33 -7.40 9.61 -0.12
N SER A 34 -8.13 9.85 -1.20
CA SER A 34 -8.64 8.80 -2.09
C SER A 34 -7.51 8.03 -2.78
N LYS A 35 -6.45 8.72 -3.20
CA LYS A 35 -5.27 8.08 -3.81
C LYS A 35 -4.48 7.29 -2.78
N ALA A 36 -4.32 7.81 -1.57
CA ALA A 36 -3.67 7.08 -0.47
C ALA A 36 -4.44 5.80 -0.12
N LYS A 37 -5.78 5.86 -0.03
CA LYS A 37 -6.64 4.69 0.16
C LYS A 37 -6.49 3.68 -0.98
N ALA A 38 -6.45 4.12 -2.23
CA ALA A 38 -6.28 3.24 -3.38
C ALA A 38 -4.93 2.50 -3.36
N ILE A 39 -3.85 3.15 -2.90
CA ILE A 39 -2.53 2.52 -2.74
C ILE A 39 -2.57 1.46 -1.63
N LEU A 40 -3.19 1.78 -0.50
CA LEU A 40 -3.35 0.84 0.63
C LEU A 40 -4.21 -0.38 0.23
N ALA A 41 -5.35 -0.14 -0.41
CA ALA A 41 -6.24 -1.19 -0.92
C ALA A 41 -5.57 -2.04 -2.00
N GLY A 42 -4.73 -1.42 -2.84
CA GLY A 42 -3.93 -2.11 -3.83
C GLY A 42 -2.78 -2.93 -3.24
N GLY A 43 -2.52 -2.91 -1.93
CA GLY A 43 -1.39 -3.61 -1.31
C GLY A 43 -0.04 -2.98 -1.61
N GLY A 44 -0.01 -1.69 -1.98
CA GLY A 44 1.21 -0.96 -2.33
C GLY A 44 2.04 -0.50 -1.14
N VAL A 45 1.58 -0.73 0.10
CA VAL A 45 2.27 -0.29 1.33
C VAL A 45 2.65 -1.50 2.18
N ARG A 46 3.89 -1.49 2.69
CA ARG A 46 4.40 -2.47 3.64
C ARG A 46 4.92 -1.75 4.88
N VAL A 47 4.62 -2.25 6.05
CA VAL A 47 5.18 -1.78 7.32
C VAL A 47 6.01 -2.91 7.90
N ASN A 48 7.31 -2.67 8.13
CA ASN A 48 8.27 -3.69 8.60
C ASN A 48 8.18 -4.98 7.77
N GLN A 49 8.23 -4.86 6.43
CA GLN A 49 8.13 -5.96 5.47
C GLN A 49 6.77 -6.70 5.42
N LYS A 50 5.79 -6.32 6.26
CA LYS A 50 4.42 -6.86 6.21
C LYS A 50 3.52 -5.96 5.37
N ASN A 51 2.76 -6.53 4.44
CA ASN A 51 1.77 -5.76 3.69
C ASN A 51 0.62 -5.35 4.64
N VAL A 52 0.38 -4.04 4.73
CA VAL A 52 -0.68 -3.47 5.57
C VAL A 52 -1.60 -2.65 4.68
N SER A 53 -2.86 -3.04 4.63
CA SER A 53 -3.93 -2.32 3.92
C SER A 53 -4.83 -1.52 4.86
N GLN A 54 -4.73 -1.76 6.17
CA GLN A 54 -5.54 -1.07 7.18
C GLN A 54 -5.11 0.40 7.29
N HIS A 55 -6.06 1.30 7.11
CA HIS A 55 -5.81 2.74 7.13
C HIS A 55 -5.56 3.26 8.54
N ASP A 56 -6.24 2.70 9.54
CA ASP A 56 -6.12 3.04 10.97
C ASP A 56 -4.92 2.37 11.65
N PHE A 57 -4.01 1.79 10.89
CA PHE A 57 -2.82 1.18 11.47
C PHE A 57 -1.96 2.24 12.15
N GLU A 58 -1.71 2.06 13.44
CA GLU A 58 -0.87 2.94 14.24
C GLU A 58 0.61 2.69 13.92
N LEU A 59 1.26 3.73 13.42
CA LEU A 59 2.69 3.77 13.21
C LEU A 59 3.39 4.25 14.48
N ARG A 60 4.44 3.53 14.86
CA ARG A 60 5.34 3.91 15.96
C ARG A 60 6.68 4.38 15.40
N PRO A 61 7.32 5.37 16.05
CA PRO A 61 8.66 5.80 15.66
C PRO A 61 9.63 4.60 15.66
N GLY A 62 10.45 4.50 14.62
CA GLY A 62 11.36 3.37 14.40
C GLY A 62 10.81 2.29 13.47
N MET A 63 9.52 2.30 13.13
CA MET A 63 8.99 1.45 12.07
C MET A 63 9.46 1.92 10.69
N VAL A 64 9.57 0.98 9.76
CA VAL A 64 9.93 1.23 8.36
C VAL A 64 8.73 1.00 7.48
N VAL A 65 8.33 2.03 6.73
CA VAL A 65 7.22 1.97 5.77
C VAL A 65 7.79 1.98 4.37
N GLU A 66 7.44 0.97 3.58
CA GLU A 66 7.85 0.82 2.20
C GLU A 66 6.64 1.04 1.30
N ILE A 67 6.76 1.98 0.36
CA ILE A 67 5.69 2.31 -0.58
C ILE A 67 6.13 1.95 -1.99
N SER A 68 5.37 1.08 -2.64
CA SER A 68 5.61 0.66 -4.01
C SER A 68 5.42 1.82 -4.99
N LYS A 69 6.39 2.03 -5.89
CA LYS A 69 6.29 3.04 -6.95
C LYS A 69 5.38 2.60 -8.10
N HIS A 70 5.14 1.30 -8.21
CA HIS A 70 4.30 0.71 -9.23
C HIS A 70 3.10 0.03 -8.59
N LYS A 71 1.97 -0.03 -9.30
CA LYS A 71 0.84 -0.86 -8.88
C LYS A 71 1.38 -2.29 -8.70
N PRO A 72 1.34 -2.87 -7.48
CA PRO A 72 1.74 -4.24 -7.30
C PRO A 72 0.88 -5.08 -8.24
N ARG A 73 1.52 -6.02 -8.93
CA ARG A 73 0.84 -6.91 -9.85
C ARG A 73 -0.01 -7.85 -8.99
N THR A 74 -1.23 -7.45 -8.65
CA THR A 74 -2.25 -8.38 -8.13
C THR A 74 -2.68 -9.25 -9.31
N GLN A 75 -1.77 -10.11 -9.75
CA GLN A 75 -2.10 -11.15 -10.72
C GLN A 75 -2.81 -12.24 -9.95
N PHE A 76 -4.14 -12.12 -9.83
CA PHE A 76 -4.93 -13.33 -9.74
C PHE A 76 -4.92 -13.97 -11.14
N GLN A 77 -3.81 -14.61 -11.50
CA GLN A 77 -3.71 -15.45 -12.68
C GLN A 77 -3.91 -16.91 -12.27
N SER A 78 -5.15 -17.24 -11.92
CA SER A 78 -5.59 -18.63 -11.97
C SER A 78 -6.30 -18.84 -13.31
N LYS A 79 -5.80 -19.79 -14.12
CA LYS A 79 -6.52 -20.23 -15.34
C LYS A 79 -7.84 -20.95 -15.03
N PHE A 80 -8.12 -21.24 -13.75
CA PHE A 80 -9.21 -22.11 -13.30
C PHE A 80 -10.25 -21.43 -12.41
N VAL A 81 -10.10 -20.14 -12.08
CA VAL A 81 -11.06 -19.42 -11.24
C VAL A 81 -11.73 -18.32 -12.06
N LYS A 82 -12.95 -18.60 -12.53
CA LYS A 82 -13.92 -17.58 -12.95
C LYS A 82 -14.61 -17.09 -11.68
N ILE A 83 -14.32 -15.87 -11.24
CA ILE A 83 -15.11 -15.23 -10.17
C ILE A 83 -16.43 -14.80 -10.83
N VAL A 84 -17.52 -15.50 -10.52
CA VAL A 84 -18.82 -15.29 -11.18
C VAL A 84 -19.58 -14.08 -10.60
N TYR A 85 -19.26 -13.64 -9.39
CA TYR A 85 -19.75 -12.38 -8.81
C TYR A 85 -18.96 -12.07 -7.53
N GLU A 86 -18.60 -10.81 -7.28
CA GLU A 86 -18.19 -10.34 -5.95
C GLU A 86 -19.32 -9.47 -5.39
N ASP A 87 -19.79 -9.84 -4.20
CA ASP A 87 -20.94 -9.22 -3.53
C ASP A 87 -20.64 -7.76 -3.17
N ALA A 88 -21.55 -6.89 -3.57
CA ALA A 88 -21.46 -5.45 -3.41
C ALA A 88 -22.00 -5.08 -2.03
N GLN A 89 -21.21 -5.30 -0.98
CA GLN A 89 -21.58 -4.80 0.34
C GLN A 89 -21.31 -3.29 0.42
N ILE A 90 -22.34 -2.52 0.08
CA ILE A 90 -22.54 -1.10 0.39
C ILE A 90 -23.29 -1.04 1.72
N ILE A 91 -22.66 -0.51 2.77
CA ILE A 91 -23.24 0.39 3.80
C ILE A 91 -22.12 1.07 4.58
#